data_AF-A0A2S9D0P8-F1
#
_entry.id   AF-A0A2S9D0P8-F1
#
_cell.length_a   1.000
_cell.length_b   1.000
_cell.length_c   1.000
_cell.angle_alpha   90.00
_cell.angle_beta   90.00
_cell.angle_gamma   90.00
#
_symmetry.space_group_name_H-M   'P 1'
#
loop_
_entity.id
_entity.type
_entity.pdbx_description
1 polymer ?
#
loop_
_entity_poly.entity_id
_entity_poly.type
_entity_poly.pdbx_seq_one_letter_code
_entity_poly.pdbx_strand_id
1 'polypeptide(L)'
;MSCDKKKNDFIPLDHMTFTNAYDKNAVKISYYILIDHPEPTENILKKEITKYVENKLKNNRLLAKPETASLNFVFYRKTDNTSYFITNKESAGELLGEEISHYQQDYIANYLVSKCEKGTVEKIYLYNLPEETVANKNCGK
;
A
#
# COMPACT_ATOMS: atom_id res chain seq x y z
N MET A 1 -17.74 15.44 -26.91
CA MET A 1 -17.11 14.23 -26.36
C MET A 1 -16.43 14.64 -25.07
N SER A 2 -17.01 14.27 -23.92
CA SER A 2 -16.41 14.53 -22.61
C SER A 2 -15.23 13.57 -22.44
N CYS A 3 -14.01 14.10 -22.37
CA CYS A 3 -12.88 13.34 -21.85
C CYS A 3 -13.05 13.28 -20.32
N ASP A 4 -13.97 12.43 -19.86
CA ASP A 4 -14.05 12.11 -18.45
C ASP A 4 -12.70 11.46 -18.09
N LYS A 5 -11.84 12.23 -17.41
CA LYS A 5 -10.58 11.71 -16.86
C LYS A 5 -10.95 10.46 -16.06
N LYS A 6 -10.48 9.30 -16.50
CA LYS A 6 -10.64 8.05 -15.75
C LYS A 6 -10.05 8.30 -14.37
N LYS A 7 -10.90 8.23 -13.35
CA LYS A 7 -10.50 8.28 -11.95
C LYS A 7 -9.60 7.07 -11.67
N ASN A 8 -8.57 7.25 -10.83
CA ASN A 8 -7.74 6.14 -10.37
C ASN A 8 -8.63 5.01 -9.84
N ASP A 9 -8.50 3.83 -10.44
CA ASP A 9 -9.19 2.62 -9.96
C ASP A 9 -8.22 1.78 -9.15
N PHE A 10 -8.59 1.53 -7.89
CA PHE A 10 -7.74 0.83 -6.92
C PHE A 10 -8.18 -0.62 -6.82
N ILE A 11 -7.32 -1.53 -7.27
CA ILE A 11 -7.58 -2.96 -7.33
C ILE A 11 -6.78 -3.64 -6.21
N PRO A 12 -7.40 -3.95 -5.06
CA PRO A 12 -6.72 -4.63 -3.97
C PRO A 12 -6.40 -6.08 -4.36
N LEU A 13 -5.18 -6.52 -4.08
CA LEU A 13 -4.73 -7.88 -4.27
C LEU A 13 -4.80 -8.63 -2.93
N ASP A 14 -6.01 -8.74 -2.38
CA ASP A 14 -6.22 -9.22 -1.01
C ASP A 14 -5.64 -10.64 -0.78
N HIS A 15 -5.62 -11.49 -1.82
CA HIS A 15 -5.03 -12.84 -1.80
C HIS A 15 -3.50 -12.87 -1.67
N MET A 16 -2.84 -11.72 -1.86
CA MET A 16 -1.40 -11.52 -1.67
C MET A 16 -1.06 -10.82 -0.34
N THR A 17 -2.03 -10.62 0.55
CA THR A 17 -1.76 -9.99 1.85
C THR A 17 -0.68 -10.77 2.59
N PHE A 18 0.46 -10.12 2.83
CA PHE A 18 1.61 -10.74 3.47
C PHE A 18 1.69 -10.34 4.94
N THR A 19 1.72 -11.33 5.83
CA THR A 19 1.85 -11.09 7.27
C THR A 19 3.22 -11.55 7.72
N ASN A 20 4.05 -10.59 8.10
CA ASN A 20 5.36 -10.84 8.66
C ASN A 20 5.29 -10.84 10.19
N ALA A 21 5.55 -11.98 10.81
CA ALA A 21 5.48 -12.19 12.26
C ALA A 21 6.80 -12.74 12.82
N TYR A 22 7.95 -12.15 12.45
CA TYR A 22 9.25 -12.53 13.02
C TYR A 22 9.31 -12.40 14.55
N ASP A 23 8.50 -11.50 15.12
CA ASP A 23 8.26 -11.38 16.56
C ASP A 23 6.75 -11.40 16.81
N LYS A 24 6.32 -12.19 17.80
CA LYS A 24 4.91 -12.34 18.22
C LYS A 24 4.27 -11.00 18.60
N ASN A 25 5.06 -9.98 18.91
CA ASN A 25 4.60 -8.65 19.29
C ASN A 25 4.86 -7.56 18.23
N ALA A 26 5.36 -7.91 17.05
CA ALA A 26 5.69 -6.95 16.00
C ALA A 26 5.20 -7.38 14.61
N VAL A 27 3.94 -7.80 14.53
CA VAL A 27 3.31 -8.23 13.28
C VAL A 27 3.21 -7.05 12.31
N LYS A 28 3.78 -7.22 11.11
CA LYS A 28 3.65 -6.27 10.00
C LYS A 28 2.80 -6.89 8.91
N ILE A 29 1.76 -6.18 8.48
CA ILE A 29 0.84 -6.66 7.45
C ILE A 29 1.01 -5.78 6.22
N SER A 30 1.33 -6.38 5.09
CA SER A 30 1.47 -5.70 3.81
C SER A 30 0.30 -6.04 2.89
N TYR A 31 -0.33 -5.00 2.34
CA TYR A 31 -1.37 -5.07 1.33
C TYR A 31 -0.77 -4.61 0.01
N TYR A 32 -1.05 -5.33 -1.08
CA TYR A 32 -0.67 -4.93 -2.42
C TYR A 32 -1.90 -4.41 -3.17
N ILE A 33 -1.75 -3.30 -3.87
CA ILE A 33 -2.83 -2.62 -4.58
C ILE A 33 -2.30 -2.19 -5.95
N LEU A 34 -3.06 -2.51 -7.00
CA LEU A 34 -2.81 -1.93 -8.31
C LEU A 34 -3.63 -0.66 -8.49
N ILE A 35 -3.05 0.36 -9.13
CA ILE A 35 -3.74 1.56 -9.57
C ILE A 35 -3.85 1.51 -11.11
N ASP A 36 -5.07 1.39 -11.61
CA ASP A 36 -5.36 1.54 -13.03
C ASP A 36 -5.41 3.03 -13.39
N HIS A 37 -4.67 3.41 -14.44
CA HIS A 37 -4.55 4.80 -14.91
C HIS A 37 -4.14 5.80 -13.81
N PRO A 38 -2.98 5.63 -13.13
CA PRO A 38 -2.57 6.50 -12.04
C PRO A 38 -2.44 7.96 -12.50
N GLU A 39 -3.03 8.88 -11.74
CA GLU A 39 -2.95 10.32 -11.98
C GLU A 39 -1.47 10.78 -12.03
N PRO A 40 -1.03 11.42 -13.13
CA PRO A 40 0.37 11.82 -13.31
C PRO A 40 0.82 12.93 -12.34
N THR A 41 -0.12 13.70 -11.79
CA THR A 41 0.21 14.78 -10.86
C THR A 41 0.45 14.22 -9.45
N GLU A 42 1.70 14.24 -8.98
CA GLU A 42 2.12 13.69 -7.68
C GLU A 42 1.23 14.14 -6.51
N ASN A 43 0.92 15.43 -6.42
CA ASN A 43 0.07 15.97 -5.35
C ASN A 43 -1.36 15.45 -5.38
N ILE A 44 -1.90 15.14 -6.56
CA ILE A 44 -3.25 14.58 -6.70
C ILE A 44 -3.20 13.09 -6.37
N LEU A 45 -2.24 12.36 -6.95
CA LEU A 45 -2.02 10.93 -6.67
C LEU A 45 -1.85 10.66 -5.17
N LYS A 46 -1.02 11.46 -4.49
CA LYS A 46 -0.82 11.39 -3.03
C LYS A 46 -2.14 11.53 -2.27
N LYS A 47 -2.95 12.56 -2.58
CA LYS A 47 -4.25 12.78 -1.94
C LYS A 47 -5.21 11.60 -2.14
N GLU A 48 -5.19 11.00 -3.32
CA GLU A 48 -6.05 9.85 -3.62
C GLU A 48 -5.60 8.58 -2.91
N ILE A 49 -4.29 8.31 -2.86
CA ILE A 49 -3.72 7.21 -2.06
C ILE A 49 -4.06 7.39 -0.58
N THR A 50 -3.84 8.57 -0.01
CA THR A 50 -4.21 8.88 1.39
C THR A 50 -5.68 8.59 1.63
N LYS A 51 -6.58 9.10 0.78
CA LYS A 51 -8.01 8.88 0.91
C LYS A 51 -8.41 7.41 0.79
N TYR A 52 -7.76 6.65 -0.08
CA TYR A 52 -7.97 5.20 -0.19
C TYR A 52 -7.60 4.49 1.12
N VAL A 53 -6.41 4.77 1.64
CA VAL A 53 -5.91 4.15 2.88
C VAL A 53 -6.79 4.52 4.07
N GLU A 54 -7.14 5.81 4.24
CA GLU A 54 -8.05 6.25 5.30
C GLU A 54 -9.39 5.49 5.28
N ASN A 55 -9.96 5.27 4.11
CA ASN A 55 -11.21 4.51 3.97
C ASN A 55 -11.03 3.03 4.30
N LYS A 56 -9.91 2.41 3.93
CA LYS A 56 -9.58 1.05 4.35
C LYS A 56 -9.41 0.98 5.87
N LEU A 57 -8.74 1.95 6.48
CA LEU A 57 -8.49 2.01 7.93
C LEU A 57 -9.77 2.15 8.76
N LYS A 58 -10.78 2.88 8.30
CA LYS A 58 -12.09 2.98 8.98
C LYS A 58 -12.73 1.63 9.27
N ASN A 59 -12.49 0.65 8.42
CA ASN A 59 -13.04 -0.71 8.53
C ASN A 59 -12.01 -1.72 9.05
N ASN A 60 -10.74 -1.33 9.22
CA ASN A 60 -9.65 -2.23 9.57
C ASN A 60 -9.46 -2.32 11.09
N ARG A 61 -9.73 -3.51 11.66
CA ARG A 61 -9.53 -3.78 13.10
C ARG A 61 -8.16 -4.35 13.44
N LEU A 62 -7.27 -4.57 12.47
CA LEU A 62 -5.98 -5.20 12.70
C LEU A 62 -5.04 -4.31 13.51
N LEU A 63 -5.11 -2.99 13.35
CA LEU A 63 -4.40 -2.06 14.22
C LEU A 63 -4.98 -2.01 15.65
N ALA A 64 -6.19 -2.52 15.91
CA ALA A 64 -6.66 -2.63 17.29
C ALA A 64 -6.02 -3.82 18.04
N LYS A 65 -5.49 -4.81 17.31
CA LYS A 65 -4.85 -5.99 17.90
C LYS A 65 -3.49 -5.64 18.48
N PRO A 66 -3.19 -5.95 19.76
CA PRO A 66 -1.93 -5.57 20.42
C PRO A 66 -0.67 -5.94 19.64
N GLU A 67 -0.67 -7.12 19.01
CA GLU A 67 0.46 -7.70 18.29
C GLU A 67 0.79 -7.04 16.95
N THR A 68 -0.16 -6.32 16.34
CA THR A 68 0.06 -5.64 15.06
C THR A 68 0.84 -4.35 15.27
N ALA A 69 2.09 -4.30 14.81
CA ALA A 69 2.91 -3.10 14.90
C ALA A 69 2.64 -2.11 13.75
N SER A 70 2.40 -2.61 12.54
CA SER A 70 2.18 -1.72 11.38
C SER A 70 1.38 -2.37 10.25
N LEU A 71 0.67 -1.53 9.50
CA LEU A 71 0.12 -1.86 8.19
C LEU A 71 0.92 -1.14 7.11
N ASN A 72 1.20 -1.83 6.03
CA ASN A 72 1.94 -1.34 4.89
C ASN A 72 1.07 -1.49 3.64
N PHE A 73 0.80 -0.42 2.92
CA PHE A 73 0.05 -0.45 1.66
C PHE A 73 1.02 -0.15 0.52
N VAL A 74 1.24 -1.13 -0.34
CA VAL A 74 2.21 -1.06 -1.44
C VAL A 74 1.44 -0.92 -2.75
N PHE A 75 1.67 0.18 -3.45
CA PHE A 75 0.95 0.56 -4.66
C PHE A 75 1.82 0.34 -5.88
N TYR A 76 1.28 -0.36 -6.87
CA TYR A 76 1.88 -0.55 -8.20
C TYR A 76 0.93 -0.04 -9.28
N ARG A 77 1.47 0.33 -10.43
CA ARG A 77 0.69 0.63 -11.64
C ARG A 77 0.12 -0.68 -12.17
N LYS A 78 -1.15 -0.66 -12.60
CA LYS A 78 -1.71 -1.75 -13.40
C LYS A 78 -1.15 -1.68 -14.82
N THR A 79 -0.37 -2.67 -15.20
CA THR A 79 0.15 -2.91 -16.56
C THR A 79 -0.15 -4.35 -16.95
N ASP A 80 0.16 -4.74 -18.19
CA ASP A 80 0.00 -6.13 -18.62
C ASP A 80 0.78 -7.10 -17.72
N ASN A 81 1.95 -6.66 -17.24
CA ASN A 81 2.81 -7.41 -16.33
C ASN A 81 2.18 -7.56 -14.93
N THR A 82 1.83 -6.45 -14.28
CA THR A 82 1.29 -6.50 -12.91
C THR A 82 -0.14 -7.04 -12.85
N SER A 83 -0.87 -7.04 -13.97
CA SER A 83 -2.21 -7.64 -14.06
C SER A 83 -2.21 -9.15 -13.79
N TYR A 84 -1.08 -9.84 -13.98
CA TYR A 84 -0.91 -11.24 -13.58
C TYR A 84 -1.32 -11.50 -12.12
N PHE A 85 -0.99 -10.56 -11.24
CA PHE A 85 -1.22 -10.69 -9.80
C PHE A 85 -2.68 -10.50 -9.38
N ILE A 86 -3.58 -10.08 -10.29
CA ILE A 86 -5.01 -9.98 -9.99
C ILE A 86 -5.60 -11.36 -9.69
N THR A 87 -5.14 -12.39 -10.39
CA THR A 87 -5.68 -13.76 -10.29
C THR A 87 -4.70 -14.75 -9.69
N ASN A 88 -3.40 -14.43 -9.70
CA ASN A 88 -2.33 -15.35 -9.28
C ASN A 88 -1.72 -14.90 -7.95
N LYS A 89 -1.26 -15.87 -7.17
CA LYS A 89 -0.46 -15.64 -5.96
C LYS A 89 1.02 -15.57 -6.31
N GLU A 90 1.80 -14.93 -5.45
CA GLU A 90 3.26 -15.02 -5.55
C GLU A 90 3.72 -16.45 -5.31
N SER A 91 4.74 -16.83 -6.07
CA SER A 91 5.36 -18.15 -6.03
C SER A 91 6.85 -17.93 -5.81
N ALA A 92 7.33 -18.31 -4.62
CA ALA A 92 8.74 -18.26 -4.27
C ALA A 92 9.44 -19.49 -4.84
N GLY A 93 9.72 -19.47 -6.13
CA GLY A 93 10.44 -20.55 -6.80
C GLY A 93 10.24 -20.55 -8.30
N GLU A 94 11.37 -20.53 -9.02
CA GLU A 94 11.57 -20.93 -10.42
C GLU A 94 11.56 -19.82 -11.50
N LEU A 95 10.79 -18.73 -11.39
CA LEU A 95 10.82 -17.64 -12.40
C LEU A 95 10.79 -16.23 -11.78
N LEU A 96 11.70 -15.35 -12.23
CA LEU A 96 11.81 -13.93 -11.81
C LEU A 96 10.52 -13.10 -12.04
N GLY A 97 9.50 -13.64 -12.71
CA GLY A 97 8.24 -12.93 -12.99
C GLY A 97 7.14 -13.11 -11.92
N GLU A 98 7.30 -13.99 -10.95
CA GLU A 98 6.19 -14.39 -10.05
C GLU A 98 6.19 -13.69 -8.68
N GLU A 99 7.07 -12.71 -8.49
CA GLU A 99 7.08 -11.83 -7.32
C GLU A 99 6.84 -10.37 -7.75
N ILE A 100 5.88 -9.69 -7.13
CA ILE A 100 5.53 -8.31 -7.50
C ILE A 100 6.67 -7.34 -7.22
N SER A 101 7.55 -7.69 -6.28
CA SER A 101 8.77 -6.96 -5.90
C SER A 101 9.75 -6.75 -7.07
N HIS A 102 9.71 -7.62 -8.09
CA HIS A 102 10.58 -7.52 -9.26
C HIS A 102 10.11 -6.48 -10.28
N TYR A 103 8.87 -5.98 -10.16
CA TYR A 103 8.30 -4.97 -11.07
C TYR A 103 8.53 -3.54 -10.56
N GLN A 104 9.79 -3.21 -10.28
CA GLN A 104 10.19 -1.91 -9.71
C GLN A 104 9.80 -0.73 -10.61
N GLN A 105 9.79 -0.92 -11.94
CA GLN A 105 9.34 0.10 -12.89
C GLN A 105 7.85 0.46 -12.74
N ASP A 106 7.05 -0.46 -12.19
CA ASP A 106 5.62 -0.28 -11.97
C ASP A 106 5.32 0.18 -10.53
N TYR A 107 6.32 0.22 -9.66
CA TYR A 107 6.15 0.67 -8.28
C TYR A 107 5.78 2.16 -8.23
N ILE A 108 4.75 2.49 -7.43
CA ILE A 108 4.25 3.85 -7.27
C ILE A 108 4.59 4.40 -5.90
N ALA A 109 4.16 3.71 -4.85
CA ALA A 109 4.27 4.23 -3.50
C ALA A 109 4.19 3.13 -2.42
N ASN A 110 4.68 3.49 -1.25
CA ASN A 110 4.42 2.80 0.00
C ASN A 110 3.69 3.77 0.95
N TYR A 111 2.61 3.31 1.57
CA TYR A 111 1.93 4.04 2.63
C TYR A 111 1.99 3.21 3.91
N LEU A 112 2.76 3.68 4.89
CA LEU A 112 3.02 3.00 6.14
C LEU A 112 2.17 3.61 7.26
N VAL A 113 1.44 2.75 7.95
CA VAL A 113 0.70 3.07 9.18
C VAL A 113 1.33 2.31 10.32
N SER A 114 2.09 3.01 11.17
CA SER A 114 2.80 2.41 12.29
C SER A 114 2.16 2.82 13.60
N LYS A 115 2.01 1.86 14.52
CA LYS A 115 1.65 2.17 15.89
C LYS A 115 2.79 2.89 16.60
N CYS A 116 2.37 3.75 17.51
CA CYS A 116 3.20 4.30 18.57
C CYS A 116 2.47 4.11 19.90
N GLU A 117 3.07 4.52 21.02
CA GLU A 117 2.56 4.25 22.37
C GLU A 117 1.05 4.49 22.56
N LYS A 118 0.53 5.62 22.05
CA LYS A 118 -0.87 6.04 22.25
C LYS A 118 -1.65 6.29 20.97
N GLY A 119 -1.11 5.88 19.82
CA GLY A 119 -1.77 6.14 18.53
C GLY A 119 -1.00 5.61 17.32
N THR A 120 -1.00 6.39 16.23
CA THR A 120 -0.41 5.97 14.96
C THR A 120 0.29 7.11 14.23
N VAL A 121 1.42 6.81 13.60
CA VAL A 121 2.05 7.65 12.57
C VAL A 121 1.74 7.07 11.20
N GLU A 122 1.36 7.93 10.28
CA GLU A 122 1.12 7.59 8.87
C GLU A 122 2.14 8.31 8.01
N LYS A 123 2.81 7.56 7.14
CA LYS A 123 3.84 8.06 6.24
C LYS A 123 3.59 7.58 4.83
N ILE A 124 3.96 8.40 3.85
CA ILE A 124 3.94 8.03 2.44
C ILE A 124 5.33 8.19 1.84
N TYR A 125 5.72 7.21 1.03
CA TYR A 125 6.91 7.23 0.22
C TYR A 125 6.48 7.01 -1.22
N LEU A 126 6.60 8.04 -2.05
CA LEU A 126 6.40 7.93 -3.50
C LEU A 126 7.74 7.54 -4.14
N TYR A 127 7.70 6.78 -5.24
CA TYR A 127 8.91 6.41 -5.96
C TYR A 127 9.79 7.63 -6.27
N ASN A 128 11.09 7.54 -5.99
CA ASN A 128 12.10 8.60 -6.14
C ASN A 128 11.86 9.90 -5.34
N LEU A 129 10.98 9.89 -4.34
CA LEU A 129 10.73 11.05 -3.47
C LEU A 129 11.07 10.72 -2.01
N PRO A 130 11.42 11.74 -1.20
CA PRO A 130 11.63 11.53 0.23
C PRO A 130 10.34 11.07 0.92
N GLU A 131 10.49 10.34 2.02
CA GLU A 131 9.39 10.00 2.90
C GLU A 131 8.74 11.26 3.48
N GLU A 132 7.41 11.30 3.49
CA GLU A 132 6.62 12.38 4.09
C GLU A 132 5.72 11.84 5.19
N THR A 133 5.58 12.60 6.29
CA THR A 133 4.57 12.30 7.32
C THR A 133 3.22 12.86 6.90
N VAL A 134 2.24 11.99 6.72
CA VAL A 134 0.87 12.35 6.30
C VAL A 134 0.00 12.68 7.51
N ALA A 135 0.13 11.90 8.59
CA ALA A 135 -0.57 12.14 9.84
C ALA A 135 0.26 11.65 11.04
N ASN A 136 0.18 12.39 12.14
CA ASN A 136 0.64 11.94 13.43
C ASN A 136 -0.54 12.04 14.41
N LYS A 137 -1.09 10.90 14.78
CA LYS A 137 -2.27 10.78 15.64
C LYS A 137 -1.81 10.29 17.00
N ASN A 138 -1.71 11.20 17.97
CA ASN A 138 -1.42 10.88 19.37
C ASN A 138 -0.11 10.11 19.62
N CYS A 139 0.88 10.22 18.73
CA CYS A 139 2.25 9.85 19.08
C CYS A 139 2.89 11.04 19.79
N GLY A 140 3.55 10.79 20.92
CA GLY A 140 4.18 11.84 21.73
C GLY A 140 5.01 12.80 20.88
N LYS A 141 4.97 14.09 21.24
CA LYS A 141 5.95 15.06 20.74
C LYS A 141 7.31 14.76 21.33
#